data_AF-A0A7Z9TGI4-F1
#
_entry.id   AF-A0A7Z9TGI4-F1
#
_cell.length_a   1.000
_cell.length_b   1.000
_cell.length_c   1.000
_cell.angle_alpha   90.00
_cell.angle_beta   90.00
_cell.angle_gamma   90.00
#
_symmetry.space_group_name_H-M   'P 1'
#
loop_
_entity.id
_entity.type
_entity.pdbx_description
1 polymer ?
#
loop_
_entity_poly.entity_id
_entity_poly.type
_entity_poly.pdbx_seq_one_letter_code
_entity_poly.pdbx_strand_id
1 'polypeptide(L)'
;MNLWKYIFFYILSLTFLFGWTGLPLEPNHPAQVYLRRQAALGNVPLSILSNAPISVIQTFIGLSAVNTPLSNRLLRDLGIPANQSGLIHPFNKNSISDIWQSFFKFNLSKPAPNLISIAQDTLTLWADWVEQGYIIGQDSVKTYYNDQLTVRGILYDKIYAYSRFTMHHISGEDPAVAHGYQNEWTKYFPDINKTFWYTSEASFYIKNQLFDIEIARTPYSWGWSTTQSPIIAAAAIPFSRISLYKNLGN
;
A
#
# COMPACT_ATOMS: atom_id res chain seq x y z
N MET A 1 30.10 36.66 10.32
CA MET A 1 29.56 35.59 11.19
C MET A 1 28.18 35.20 10.67
N ASN A 2 28.07 34.15 9.84
CA ASN A 2 26.81 33.46 9.49
C ASN A 2 26.99 32.31 8.46
N LEU A 3 28.22 31.97 8.04
CA LEU A 3 28.45 30.81 7.15
C LEU A 3 27.89 29.50 7.76
N TRP A 4 28.00 29.34 9.08
CA TRP A 4 27.45 28.19 9.82
C TRP A 4 25.92 28.11 9.82
N LYS A 5 25.20 29.25 9.75
CA LYS A 5 23.73 29.22 9.62
C LYS A 5 23.30 28.75 8.24
N TYR A 6 24.04 29.13 7.19
CA TYR A 6 23.79 28.64 5.84
C TYR A 6 24.20 27.19 5.67
N ILE A 7 25.29 26.74 6.30
CA ILE A 7 25.70 25.33 6.33
C ILE A 7 24.69 24.50 7.14
N PHE A 8 24.18 25.00 8.27
CA PHE A 8 23.13 24.31 9.02
C PHE A 8 21.83 24.27 8.22
N PHE A 9 21.42 25.35 7.55
CA PHE A 9 20.29 25.34 6.62
C PHE A 9 20.53 24.44 5.41
N TYR A 10 21.77 24.35 4.91
CA TYR A 10 22.12 23.49 3.78
C TYR A 10 22.15 22.01 4.21
N ILE A 11 22.66 21.69 5.40
CA ILE A 11 22.66 20.34 5.99
C ILE A 11 21.23 19.91 6.38
N LEU A 12 20.40 20.84 6.87
CA LEU A 12 18.96 20.62 7.07
C LEU A 12 18.20 20.54 5.73
N SER A 13 18.71 21.15 4.66
CA SER A 13 18.18 21.03 3.28
C SER A 13 18.69 19.80 2.52
N LEU A 14 19.84 19.24 2.93
CA LEU A 14 20.46 18.03 2.38
C LEU A 14 19.94 16.74 3.03
N THR A 15 19.07 16.87 4.04
CA THR A 15 18.26 15.78 4.59
C THR A 15 16.84 15.78 4.03
N PHE A 16 16.62 16.39 2.85
CA PHE A 16 15.38 16.23 2.07
C PHE A 16 15.55 15.12 1.04
N LEU A 17 14.99 13.94 1.30
CA LEU A 17 14.56 13.03 0.23
C LEU A 17 13.31 12.23 0.70
N PHE A 18 12.17 12.78 0.30
CA PHE A 18 10.93 12.13 -0.16
C PHE A 18 10.24 10.98 0.61
N GLY A 19 8.94 11.19 0.85
CA GLY A 19 7.98 10.11 1.06
C GLY A 19 6.54 10.61 1.06
N TRP A 20 5.99 11.02 -0.07
CA TRP A 20 4.57 11.45 -0.10
C TRP A 20 3.67 10.22 -0.04
N THR A 21 2.70 10.15 0.87
CA THR A 21 1.76 9.02 0.87
C THR A 21 0.31 9.44 1.00
N GLY A 22 -0.30 9.82 -0.13
CA GLY A 22 -1.76 9.87 -0.26
C GLY A 22 -2.39 8.50 0.05
N LEU A 23 -1.89 7.40 -0.53
CA LEU A 23 -2.34 6.04 -0.18
C LEU A 23 -1.14 5.10 -0.13
N PRO A 24 -0.97 4.30 0.94
CA PRO A 24 0.15 3.39 1.05
C PRO A 24 0.02 2.24 0.04
N LEU A 25 1.16 1.83 -0.48
CA LEU A 25 1.30 0.65 -1.33
C LEU A 25 2.38 -0.23 -0.70
N GLU A 26 2.18 -1.54 -0.73
CA GLU A 26 3.11 -2.48 -0.10
C GLU A 26 4.53 -2.28 -0.65
N PRO A 27 5.56 -2.27 0.23
CA PRO A 27 6.93 -1.98 -0.19
C PRO A 27 7.49 -2.94 -1.26
N ASN A 28 6.97 -4.16 -1.30
CA ASN A 28 7.35 -5.20 -2.26
C ASN A 28 6.31 -5.41 -3.36
N HIS A 29 5.33 -4.52 -3.49
CA HIS A 29 4.32 -4.64 -4.53
C HIS A 29 4.99 -4.65 -5.91
N PRO A 30 4.65 -5.57 -6.83
CA PRO A 30 5.30 -5.69 -8.14
C PRO A 30 5.32 -4.37 -8.93
N ALA A 31 4.27 -3.54 -8.76
CA ALA A 31 4.18 -2.21 -9.36
C ALA A 31 5.33 -1.28 -8.91
N GLN A 32 5.69 -1.27 -7.63
CA GLN A 32 6.80 -0.45 -7.12
C GLN A 32 8.15 -0.94 -7.66
N VAL A 33 8.36 -2.26 -7.65
CA VAL A 33 9.59 -2.88 -8.14
C VAL A 33 9.80 -2.57 -9.62
N TYR A 34 8.74 -2.75 -10.43
CA TYR A 34 8.79 -2.44 -11.85
C TYR A 34 9.01 -0.95 -12.11
N LEU A 35 8.32 -0.05 -11.38
CA LEU A 35 8.49 1.39 -11.54
C LEU A 35 9.91 1.86 -11.21
N ARG A 36 10.53 1.32 -10.15
CA ARG A 36 11.93 1.61 -9.80
C ARG A 36 12.89 1.14 -10.90
N ARG A 37 12.63 -0.02 -11.50
CA ARG A 37 13.41 -0.48 -12.66
C ARG A 37 13.29 0.49 -13.84
N GLN A 38 12.10 1.01 -14.12
CA GLN A 38 11.90 2.02 -15.16
C GLN A 38 12.64 3.33 -14.86
N ALA A 39 12.71 3.73 -13.58
CA ALA A 39 13.49 4.90 -13.16
C ALA A 39 14.99 4.69 -13.40
N ALA A 40 15.52 3.51 -13.08
CA ALA A 40 16.92 3.16 -13.34
C ALA A 40 17.26 3.12 -14.83
N LEU A 41 16.29 2.80 -15.69
CA LEU A 41 16.43 2.85 -17.15
C LEU A 41 16.26 4.27 -17.74
N GLY A 42 15.89 5.26 -16.93
CA GLY A 42 15.66 6.64 -17.37
C GLY A 42 14.29 6.90 -18.01
N ASN A 43 13.36 5.94 -17.95
CA ASN A 43 12.02 6.07 -18.55
C ASN A 43 11.05 6.88 -17.67
N VAL A 44 11.36 7.03 -16.39
CA VAL A 44 10.63 7.87 -15.42
C VAL A 44 11.63 8.61 -14.51
N PRO A 45 11.23 9.68 -13.80
CA PRO A 45 12.16 10.48 -13.00
C PRO A 45 12.96 9.67 -11.96
N LEU A 46 14.27 9.93 -11.87
CA LEU A 46 15.18 9.27 -10.92
C LEU A 46 14.79 9.50 -9.45
N SER A 47 14.05 10.56 -9.13
CA SER A 47 13.53 10.80 -7.78
C SER A 47 12.71 9.62 -7.25
N ILE A 48 12.07 8.83 -8.11
CA ILE A 48 11.34 7.60 -7.74
C ILE A 48 12.23 6.60 -6.98
N LEU A 49 13.54 6.55 -7.27
CA LEU A 49 14.47 5.62 -6.59
C LEU A 49 14.73 6.01 -5.13
N SER A 50 14.67 7.30 -4.82
CA SER A 50 14.85 7.82 -3.46
C SER A 50 13.56 7.82 -2.63
N ASN A 51 12.40 7.60 -3.26
CA ASN A 51 11.10 7.68 -2.61
C ASN A 51 10.71 6.32 -2.02
N ALA A 52 10.47 6.27 -0.71
CA ALA A 52 10.13 5.02 -0.04
C ALA A 52 9.24 5.26 1.19
N PRO A 53 8.02 4.68 1.27
CA PRO A 53 7.29 3.98 0.20
C PRO A 53 6.69 4.94 -0.85
N ILE A 54 6.51 4.46 -2.08
CA ILE A 54 5.86 5.22 -3.16
C ILE A 54 4.34 5.01 -3.04
N SER A 55 3.56 6.10 -3.04
CA SER A 55 2.11 6.01 -2.94
C SER A 55 1.46 5.29 -4.13
N VAL A 56 0.25 4.75 -3.94
CA VAL A 56 -0.57 4.17 -5.02
C VAL A 56 -0.75 5.16 -6.17
N ILE A 57 -1.01 6.43 -5.86
CA ILE A 57 -1.26 7.48 -6.86
C ILE A 57 -0.01 7.83 -7.67
N GLN A 58 1.13 7.99 -7.00
CA GLN A 58 2.40 8.23 -7.71
C GLN A 58 2.79 7.04 -8.57
N THR A 59 2.54 5.82 -8.07
CA THR A 59 2.78 4.60 -8.83
C THR A 59 1.88 4.56 -10.08
N PHE A 60 0.61 4.92 -9.94
CA PHE A 60 -0.33 5.03 -11.05
C PHE A 60 0.14 6.03 -12.12
N ILE A 61 0.53 7.24 -11.71
CA ILE A 61 1.02 8.28 -12.64
C ILE A 61 2.29 7.78 -13.36
N GLY A 62 3.26 7.24 -12.62
CA GLY A 62 4.52 6.76 -13.17
C GLY A 62 4.35 5.60 -14.16
N LEU A 63 3.51 4.62 -13.83
CA LEU A 63 3.24 3.49 -14.73
C LEU A 63 2.44 3.89 -15.98
N SER A 64 1.55 4.88 -15.85
CA SER A 64 0.79 5.42 -16.99
C SER A 64 1.71 6.08 -18.02
N ALA A 65 2.80 6.72 -17.59
CA ALA A 65 3.79 7.31 -18.48
C ALA A 65 4.62 6.26 -19.25
N VAL A 66 4.85 5.08 -18.67
CA VAL A 66 5.63 3.99 -19.30
C VAL A 66 4.84 3.28 -20.40
N ASN A 67 3.54 3.06 -20.19
CA ASN A 67 2.59 2.53 -21.17
C ASN A 67 3.08 1.28 -21.96
N THR A 68 3.44 0.22 -21.25
CA THR A 68 3.73 -1.12 -21.79
C THR A 68 2.63 -2.11 -21.40
N PRO A 69 2.52 -3.28 -22.05
CA PRO A 69 1.57 -4.31 -21.62
C PRO A 69 1.71 -4.72 -20.14
N LEU A 70 2.94 -4.75 -19.63
CA LEU A 70 3.21 -5.05 -18.23
C LEU A 70 2.81 -3.89 -17.31
N SER A 71 3.13 -2.63 -17.65
CA SER A 71 2.70 -1.49 -16.83
C SER A 71 1.18 -1.38 -16.77
N ASN A 72 0.47 -1.66 -17.86
CA ASN A 72 -0.98 -1.62 -17.91
C ASN A 72 -1.63 -2.73 -17.05
N ARG A 73 -1.01 -3.91 -16.99
CA ARG A 73 -1.40 -4.94 -16.03
C ARG A 73 -1.21 -4.47 -14.59
N LEU A 74 -0.04 -3.90 -14.27
CA LEU A 74 0.27 -3.41 -12.93
C LEU A 74 -0.62 -2.24 -12.51
N LEU A 75 -1.02 -1.36 -13.45
CA LEU A 75 -2.00 -0.30 -13.22
C LEU A 75 -3.35 -0.86 -12.79
N ARG A 76 -3.81 -1.94 -13.43
CA ARG A 76 -5.03 -2.64 -13.04
C ARG A 76 -4.90 -3.20 -11.62
N ASP A 77 -3.77 -3.83 -11.30
CA ASP A 77 -3.50 -4.43 -9.98
C ASP A 77 -3.47 -3.39 -8.84
N LEU A 78 -3.28 -2.09 -9.13
CA LEU A 78 -3.41 -1.03 -8.11
C LEU A 78 -4.85 -0.83 -7.62
N GLY A 79 -5.85 -1.36 -8.33
CA GLY A 79 -7.25 -1.41 -7.86
C GLY A 79 -7.97 -0.07 -7.73
N ILE A 80 -7.42 1.02 -8.30
CA ILE A 80 -8.11 2.31 -8.27
C ILE A 80 -9.41 2.19 -9.08
N PRO A 81 -10.59 2.48 -8.50
CA PRO A 81 -11.85 2.46 -9.22
C PRO A 81 -11.79 3.40 -10.44
N ALA A 82 -12.26 2.95 -11.60
CA ALA A 82 -12.47 3.85 -12.73
C ALA A 82 -13.60 4.83 -12.41
N ASN A 83 -13.53 6.05 -12.93
CA ASN A 83 -14.59 7.05 -12.82
C ASN A 83 -15.86 6.55 -13.51
N GLN A 84 -16.67 5.80 -12.78
CA GLN A 84 -17.99 5.35 -13.16
C GLN A 84 -18.93 5.79 -12.05
N SER A 85 -19.88 6.67 -12.40
CA SER A 85 -20.82 7.22 -11.44
C SER A 85 -21.67 6.10 -10.84
N GLY A 86 -21.57 5.92 -9.52
CA GLY A 86 -22.46 5.02 -8.76
C GLY A 86 -21.74 4.01 -7.87
N LEU A 87 -22.54 3.19 -7.19
CA LEU A 87 -22.08 2.08 -6.35
C LEU A 87 -21.87 0.83 -7.22
N ILE A 88 -20.66 0.28 -7.18
CA ILE A 88 -20.29 -0.98 -7.79
C ILE A 88 -20.09 -2.02 -6.68
N HIS A 89 -20.77 -3.16 -6.80
CA HIS A 89 -20.67 -4.28 -5.88
C HIS A 89 -20.83 -5.61 -6.65
N PRO A 90 -20.24 -6.73 -6.20
CA PRO A 90 -20.24 -8.00 -6.91
C PRO A 90 -21.61 -8.64 -7.01
N PHE A 91 -22.57 -8.27 -6.14
CA PHE A 91 -23.90 -8.87 -6.08
C PHE A 91 -24.86 -8.46 -7.21
N ASN A 92 -24.42 -7.64 -8.17
CA ASN A 92 -25.22 -7.38 -9.37
C ASN A 92 -25.06 -8.55 -10.37
N LYS A 93 -26.14 -8.96 -11.02
CA LYS A 93 -26.14 -10.16 -11.90
C LYS A 93 -25.12 -10.05 -13.03
N ASN A 94 -24.89 -8.84 -13.53
CA ASN A 94 -23.94 -8.55 -14.60
C ASN A 94 -22.48 -8.43 -14.10
N SER A 95 -22.26 -8.12 -12.81
CA SER A 95 -20.91 -7.98 -12.25
C SER A 95 -20.24 -9.32 -11.96
N ILE A 96 -21.01 -10.37 -11.63
CA ILE A 96 -20.46 -11.72 -11.40
C ILE A 96 -19.89 -12.30 -12.70
N SER A 97 -20.61 -12.13 -13.83
CA SER A 97 -20.11 -12.58 -15.13
C SER A 97 -18.86 -11.81 -15.56
N ASP A 98 -18.79 -10.51 -15.25
CA ASP A 98 -17.62 -9.69 -15.53
C ASP A 98 -16.41 -10.10 -14.67
N ILE A 99 -16.62 -10.43 -13.39
CA ILE A 99 -15.58 -10.98 -12.50
C ILE A 99 -15.08 -12.31 -13.05
N TRP A 100 -15.98 -13.24 -13.40
CA TRP A 100 -15.64 -14.52 -14.02
C TRP A 100 -14.86 -14.34 -15.32
N GLN A 101 -15.34 -13.47 -16.22
CA GLN A 101 -14.63 -13.18 -17.45
C GLN A 101 -13.27 -12.53 -17.18
N SER A 102 -13.11 -11.72 -16.13
CA SER A 102 -11.83 -11.08 -15.80
C SER A 102 -10.73 -12.07 -15.37
N PHE A 103 -11.10 -13.29 -14.93
CA PHE A 103 -10.16 -14.37 -14.67
C PHE A 103 -9.64 -15.03 -15.95
N PHE A 104 -10.44 -15.10 -17.02
CA PHE A 104 -10.12 -15.85 -18.25
C PHE A 104 -9.84 -14.97 -19.50
N LYS A 105 -10.47 -13.79 -19.57
CA LYS A 105 -10.33 -12.79 -20.64
C LYS A 105 -9.79 -11.51 -20.05
N PHE A 106 -8.51 -11.30 -20.27
CA PHE A 106 -7.80 -10.12 -19.82
C PHE A 106 -8.21 -8.92 -20.67
N ASN A 107 -8.92 -7.96 -20.08
CA ASN A 107 -9.20 -6.67 -20.70
C ASN A 107 -8.41 -5.56 -20.00
N LEU A 108 -7.43 -4.99 -20.73
CA LEU A 108 -6.58 -3.88 -20.29
C LEU A 108 -7.36 -2.60 -19.98
N SER A 109 -8.58 -2.45 -20.52
CA SER A 109 -9.38 -1.23 -20.36
C SER A 109 -10.34 -1.26 -19.16
N LYS A 110 -10.40 -2.35 -18.40
CA LYS A 110 -11.26 -2.44 -17.19
C LYS A 110 -10.40 -2.42 -15.91
N PRO A 111 -10.76 -1.61 -14.88
CA PRO A 111 -10.07 -1.61 -13.59
C PRO A 111 -10.18 -2.98 -12.89
N ALA A 112 -9.32 -3.27 -11.91
CA ALA A 112 -9.49 -4.48 -11.10
C ALA A 112 -10.82 -4.39 -10.33
N PRO A 113 -11.55 -5.52 -10.21
CA PRO A 113 -12.77 -5.54 -9.42
C PRO A 113 -12.44 -5.35 -7.94
N ASN A 114 -13.01 -4.32 -7.33
CA ASN A 114 -13.02 -4.15 -5.89
C ASN A 114 -14.23 -4.88 -5.28
N LEU A 115 -14.18 -5.23 -3.99
CA LEU A 115 -15.35 -5.83 -3.33
C LEU A 115 -16.52 -4.84 -3.31
N ILE A 116 -16.27 -3.58 -2.96
CA ILE A 116 -17.25 -2.51 -3.09
C ILE A 116 -16.49 -1.26 -3.53
N SER A 117 -17.04 -0.49 -4.47
CA SER A 117 -16.46 0.81 -4.82
C SER A 117 -17.52 1.83 -5.21
N ILE A 118 -17.22 3.09 -4.94
CA ILE A 118 -17.97 4.27 -5.36
C ILE A 118 -16.96 5.21 -5.99
N ALA A 119 -17.23 5.69 -7.20
CA ALA A 119 -16.45 6.73 -7.85
C ALA A 119 -17.37 7.87 -8.31
N GLN A 120 -17.10 9.07 -7.83
CA GLN A 120 -17.76 10.32 -8.20
C GLN A 120 -16.70 11.40 -8.37
N ASP A 121 -17.06 12.52 -8.99
CA ASP A 121 -16.13 13.60 -9.35
C ASP A 121 -15.23 14.07 -8.20
N THR A 122 -15.75 14.05 -6.96
CA THR A 122 -15.03 14.54 -5.78
C THR A 122 -14.73 13.44 -4.77
N LEU A 123 -15.23 12.23 -4.95
CA LEU A 123 -15.17 11.16 -3.97
C LEU A 123 -14.95 9.81 -4.65
N THR A 124 -13.84 9.17 -4.30
CA THR A 124 -13.57 7.79 -4.65
C THR A 124 -13.37 6.99 -3.38
N LEU A 125 -14.22 5.99 -3.13
CA LEU A 125 -14.16 5.11 -1.97
C LEU A 125 -14.19 3.67 -2.45
N TRP A 126 -13.38 2.81 -1.86
CA TRP A 126 -13.46 1.38 -2.13
C TRP A 126 -13.00 0.56 -0.95
N ALA A 127 -13.52 -0.66 -0.89
CA ALA A 127 -13.18 -1.65 0.09
C ALA A 127 -12.93 -2.98 -0.59
N ASP A 128 -11.97 -3.74 -0.06
CA ASP A 128 -11.56 -5.06 -0.52
C ASP A 128 -11.45 -6.01 0.67
N TRP A 129 -11.86 -7.26 0.45
CA TRP A 129 -11.60 -8.36 1.36
C TRP A 129 -10.76 -9.41 0.64
N VAL A 130 -9.65 -9.79 1.25
CA VAL A 130 -8.71 -10.79 0.73
C VAL A 130 -8.48 -11.83 1.82
N GLU A 131 -8.73 -13.09 1.48
CA GLU A 131 -8.38 -14.24 2.31
C GLU A 131 -7.19 -14.97 1.67
N GLN A 132 -6.17 -15.26 2.46
CA GLN A 132 -4.98 -16.01 2.03
C GLN A 132 -4.78 -17.18 2.96
N GLY A 133 -4.61 -18.38 2.41
CA GLY A 133 -4.33 -19.60 3.16
C GLY A 133 -2.99 -20.20 2.75
N TYR A 134 -2.25 -20.71 3.73
CA TYR A 134 -0.95 -21.36 3.57
C TYR A 134 -0.94 -22.66 4.36
N ILE A 135 -0.30 -23.67 3.79
CA ILE A 135 0.03 -24.91 4.49
C ILE A 135 1.53 -24.87 4.79
N ILE A 136 1.89 -25.00 6.05
CA ILE A 136 3.27 -24.94 6.54
C ILE A 136 3.61 -26.33 7.08
N GLY A 137 4.72 -26.93 6.62
CA GLY A 137 5.16 -28.23 7.16
C GLY A 137 6.56 -28.68 6.73
N GLN A 138 7.38 -29.03 7.73
CA GLN A 138 8.46 -30.03 7.59
C GLN A 138 8.22 -31.23 8.53
N ASP A 139 7.77 -31.02 9.78
CA ASP A 139 7.50 -32.12 10.76
C ASP A 139 6.04 -32.24 11.25
N SER A 140 5.24 -31.18 11.16
CA SER A 140 3.79 -31.22 11.41
C SER A 140 3.07 -30.25 10.49
N VAL A 141 1.95 -30.70 9.90
CA VAL A 141 1.17 -29.87 8.97
C VAL A 141 0.38 -28.86 9.78
N LYS A 142 0.75 -27.58 9.65
CA LYS A 142 0.00 -26.45 10.19
C LYS A 142 -0.70 -25.69 9.06
N THR A 143 -1.90 -25.22 9.34
CA THR A 143 -2.64 -24.32 8.45
C THR A 143 -2.56 -22.91 8.99
N TYR A 144 -2.18 -21.96 8.14
CA TYR A 144 -2.10 -20.54 8.44
C TYR A 144 -3.01 -19.78 7.48
N TYR A 145 -3.75 -18.82 8.01
CA TYR A 145 -4.67 -17.99 7.27
C TYR A 145 -4.51 -16.52 7.65
N ASN A 146 -4.78 -15.67 6.67
CA ASN A 146 -4.76 -14.23 6.77
C ASN A 146 -6.03 -13.68 6.10
N ASP A 147 -6.90 -13.08 6.92
CA ASP A 147 -8.12 -12.40 6.50
C ASP A 147 -7.90 -10.89 6.57
N GLN A 148 -7.78 -10.24 5.41
CA GLN A 148 -7.46 -8.83 5.28
C GLN A 148 -8.64 -8.04 4.74
N LEU A 149 -9.12 -7.06 5.51
CA LEU A 149 -10.07 -6.03 5.07
C LEU A 149 -9.33 -4.73 4.84
N THR A 150 -9.46 -4.14 3.65
CA THR A 150 -8.87 -2.84 3.33
C THR A 150 -9.94 -1.86 2.89
N VAL A 151 -9.88 -0.63 3.37
CA VAL A 151 -10.73 0.49 2.98
C VAL A 151 -9.85 1.65 2.56
N ARG A 152 -10.17 2.27 1.42
CA ARG A 152 -9.42 3.38 0.86
C ARG A 152 -10.36 4.47 0.39
N GLY A 153 -9.88 5.71 0.45
CA GLY A 153 -10.65 6.87 0.07
C GLY A 153 -9.81 8.01 -0.47
N ILE A 154 -10.38 8.72 -1.43
CA ILE A 154 -9.87 9.95 -2.02
C ILE A 154 -11.01 10.96 -2.05
N LEU A 155 -10.78 12.14 -1.49
CA LEU A 155 -11.73 13.24 -1.44
C LEU A 155 -11.09 14.52 -2.00
N TYR A 156 -11.72 15.12 -3.02
CA TYR A 156 -11.28 16.31 -3.75
C TYR A 156 -9.82 16.26 -4.25
N ASP A 157 -9.27 15.06 -4.49
CA ASP A 157 -7.84 14.84 -4.79
C ASP A 157 -6.86 15.49 -3.78
N LYS A 158 -7.36 15.81 -2.59
CA LYS A 158 -6.63 16.52 -1.53
C LYS A 158 -6.56 15.73 -0.26
N ILE A 159 -7.61 15.00 0.08
CA ILE A 159 -7.68 14.19 1.28
C ILE A 159 -7.65 12.73 0.87
N TYR A 160 -6.81 11.95 1.52
CA TYR A 160 -6.70 10.54 1.29
C TYR A 160 -6.78 9.79 2.61
N ALA A 161 -7.54 8.71 2.62
CA ALA A 161 -7.77 7.90 3.79
C ALA A 161 -7.50 6.44 3.46
N TYR A 162 -6.86 5.74 4.39
CA TYR A 162 -6.54 4.33 4.27
C TYR A 162 -6.71 3.66 5.62
N SER A 163 -7.30 2.47 5.61
CA SER A 163 -7.33 1.57 6.75
C SER A 163 -7.20 0.14 6.26
N ARG A 164 -6.38 -0.65 6.92
CA ARG A 164 -6.27 -2.09 6.72
C ARG A 164 -6.35 -2.77 8.07
N PHE A 165 -7.24 -3.74 8.17
CA PHE A 165 -7.30 -4.65 9.31
C PHE A 165 -7.01 -6.05 8.80
N THR A 166 -6.16 -6.75 9.54
CA THR A 166 -5.79 -8.11 9.21
C THR A 166 -5.95 -8.99 10.43
N MET A 167 -6.73 -10.05 10.29
CA MET A 167 -6.82 -11.13 11.24
C MET A 167 -5.98 -12.30 10.75
N HIS A 168 -5.09 -12.76 11.62
CA HIS A 168 -4.26 -13.90 11.37
C HIS A 168 -4.71 -15.07 12.24
N HIS A 169 -4.74 -16.28 11.68
CA HIS A 169 -4.96 -17.49 12.48
C HIS A 169 -4.11 -18.65 12.00
N ILE A 170 -3.59 -19.41 12.97
CA ILE A 170 -2.79 -20.61 12.71
C ILE A 170 -3.30 -21.77 13.57
N SER A 171 -3.23 -22.98 13.04
CA SER A 171 -3.50 -24.20 13.80
C SER A 171 -2.43 -24.46 14.87
N GLY A 172 -2.87 -24.79 16.08
CA GLY A 172 -2.00 -25.02 17.24
C GLY A 172 -1.76 -23.76 18.09
N GLU A 173 -1.04 -23.95 19.19
CA GLU A 173 -0.78 -22.92 20.20
C GLU A 173 0.34 -21.94 19.81
N ASP A 174 1.33 -22.41 19.06
CA ASP A 174 2.54 -21.65 18.77
C ASP A 174 2.50 -20.97 17.39
N PRO A 175 2.41 -19.62 17.34
CA PRO A 175 2.46 -18.83 16.12
C PRO A 175 3.88 -18.54 15.63
N ALA A 176 4.95 -18.97 16.32
CA ALA A 176 6.33 -18.65 15.93
C ALA A 176 6.70 -19.15 14.53
N VAL A 177 6.02 -20.19 14.05
CA VAL A 177 6.19 -20.74 12.70
C VAL A 177 5.32 -20.03 11.64
N ALA A 178 4.47 -19.09 12.03
CA ALA A 178 3.68 -18.30 11.09
C ALA A 178 4.57 -17.28 10.37
N HIS A 179 4.42 -17.19 9.05
CA HIS A 179 5.13 -16.19 8.26
C HIS A 179 4.73 -14.78 8.66
N GLY A 180 5.72 -13.99 9.07
CA GLY A 180 5.53 -12.57 9.36
C GLY A 180 4.94 -12.25 10.73
N TYR A 181 4.87 -13.22 11.65
CA TYR A 181 4.58 -12.95 13.05
C TYR A 181 5.75 -12.16 13.68
N GLN A 182 5.47 -11.01 14.29
CA GLN A 182 6.43 -10.08 14.87
C GLN A 182 6.21 -9.92 16.38
N ASN A 183 5.90 -11.02 17.08
CA ASN A 183 5.60 -11.06 18.52
C ASN A 183 4.38 -10.23 18.93
N GLU A 184 3.35 -10.17 18.07
CA GLU A 184 2.07 -9.57 18.42
C GLU A 184 1.40 -10.33 19.58
N TRP A 185 0.52 -9.66 20.31
CA TRP A 185 -0.30 -10.35 21.29
C TRP A 185 -1.21 -11.38 20.60
N THR A 186 -1.21 -12.60 21.11
CA THR A 186 -1.98 -13.71 20.55
C THR A 186 -2.97 -14.27 21.55
N LYS A 187 -4.00 -14.94 21.04
CA LYS A 187 -4.96 -15.70 21.84
C LYS A 187 -5.16 -17.09 21.25
N TYR A 188 -4.89 -18.12 22.04
CA TYR A 188 -5.20 -19.50 21.71
C TYR A 188 -6.63 -19.86 22.11
N PHE A 189 -7.32 -20.58 21.23
CA PHE A 189 -8.65 -21.13 21.44
C PHE A 189 -8.58 -22.66 21.34
N PRO A 190 -8.59 -23.38 22.48
CA PRO A 190 -8.49 -24.84 22.52
C PRO A 190 -9.59 -25.55 21.74
N ASP A 191 -10.83 -25.05 21.81
CA ASP A 191 -12.01 -25.68 21.20
C ASP A 191 -11.91 -25.84 19.67
N ILE A 192 -11.17 -24.95 19.02
CA ILE A 192 -10.92 -24.95 17.58
C ILE A 192 -9.45 -25.18 17.23
N ASN A 193 -8.61 -25.45 18.25
CA ASN A 193 -7.16 -25.62 18.16
C ASN A 193 -6.48 -24.56 17.27
N LYS A 194 -6.78 -23.29 17.51
CA LYS A 194 -6.24 -22.17 16.71
C LYS A 194 -5.77 -21.01 17.57
N THR A 195 -4.68 -20.40 17.15
CA THR A 195 -4.15 -19.15 17.70
C THR A 195 -4.45 -18.00 16.77
N PHE A 196 -4.94 -16.89 17.31
CA PHE A 196 -5.30 -15.68 16.57
C PHE A 196 -4.46 -14.49 17.02
N TRP A 197 -4.14 -13.61 16.09
CA TRP A 197 -3.60 -12.28 16.35
C TRP A 197 -4.05 -11.30 15.28
N TYR A 198 -3.84 -10.01 15.51
CA TYR A 198 -4.36 -8.96 14.66
C TYR A 198 -3.28 -7.93 14.35
N THR A 199 -3.27 -7.47 13.10
CA THR A 199 -2.47 -6.33 12.68
C THR A 199 -3.38 -5.27 12.05
N SER A 200 -2.98 -4.01 12.18
CA SER A 200 -3.77 -2.88 11.68
C SER A 200 -2.86 -1.80 11.14
N GLU A 201 -3.26 -1.24 10.01
CA GLU A 201 -2.63 -0.08 9.43
C GLU A 201 -3.66 1.01 9.15
N ALA A 202 -3.26 2.27 9.30
CA ALA A 202 -4.13 3.39 8.95
C ALA A 202 -3.30 4.58 8.47
N SER A 203 -3.82 5.36 7.53
CA SER A 203 -3.22 6.63 7.14
C SER A 203 -4.31 7.64 6.78
N PHE A 204 -4.10 8.88 7.19
CA PHE A 204 -4.88 10.03 6.81
C PHE A 204 -3.94 11.12 6.31
N TYR A 205 -4.05 11.45 5.02
CA TYR A 205 -3.16 12.37 4.33
C TYR A 205 -3.93 13.55 3.76
N ILE A 206 -3.38 14.75 3.91
CA ILE A 206 -3.94 16.00 3.41
C ILE A 206 -2.88 16.71 2.56
N LYS A 207 -3.21 16.99 1.30
CA LYS A 207 -2.45 17.87 0.44
C LYS A 207 -2.76 19.33 0.75
N ASN A 208 -1.72 20.14 0.94
CA ASN A 208 -1.85 21.59 1.04
C ASN A 208 -0.86 22.31 0.12
N GLN A 209 -1.05 23.61 -0.04
CA GLN A 209 -0.20 24.44 -0.88
C GLN A 209 1.25 24.56 -0.34
N LEU A 210 1.43 24.57 0.98
CA LEU A 210 2.73 24.80 1.62
C LEU A 210 3.43 23.50 2.00
N PHE A 211 2.70 22.62 2.67
CA PHE A 211 3.19 21.31 3.11
C PHE A 211 2.04 20.33 3.21
N ASP A 212 2.28 19.10 2.80
CA ASP A 212 1.33 18.02 3.00
C ASP A 212 1.49 17.46 4.41
N ILE A 213 0.40 16.95 4.97
CA ILE A 213 0.33 16.43 6.33
C ILE A 213 -0.15 14.99 6.27
N GLU A 214 0.48 14.10 7.04
CA GLU A 214 0.01 12.73 7.21
C GLU A 214 0.01 12.32 8.68
N ILE A 215 -1.07 11.68 9.12
CA ILE A 215 -1.14 10.95 10.38
C ILE A 215 -1.29 9.47 10.01
N ALA A 216 -0.31 8.65 10.37
CA ALA A 216 -0.29 7.26 9.90
C ALA A 216 0.27 6.29 10.93
N ARG A 217 -0.23 5.06 10.86
CA ARG A 217 0.37 3.83 11.39
C ARG A 217 0.49 2.86 10.21
N THR A 218 1.47 3.08 9.36
CA THR A 218 1.77 2.23 8.19
C THR A 218 3.26 1.91 8.16
N PRO A 219 3.69 0.83 7.49
CA PRO A 219 5.10 0.58 7.21
C PRO A 219 5.77 1.83 6.62
N TYR A 220 6.94 2.18 7.15
CA TYR A 220 7.71 3.34 6.70
C TYR A 220 9.17 2.94 6.52
N SER A 221 9.82 3.53 5.53
CA SER A 221 11.25 3.32 5.32
C SER A 221 11.96 4.63 5.05
N TRP A 222 13.20 4.73 5.51
CA TRP A 222 14.06 5.86 5.18
C TRP A 222 15.32 5.41 4.47
N GLY A 223 15.47 5.78 3.20
CA GLY A 223 16.64 5.46 2.39
C GLY A 223 16.25 4.68 1.13
N TRP A 224 17.25 4.25 0.37
CA TRP A 224 17.02 3.65 -0.96
C TRP A 224 16.41 2.24 -0.90
N SER A 225 16.67 1.50 0.18
CA SER A 225 16.08 0.17 0.41
C SER A 225 14.87 0.26 1.33
N THR A 226 13.72 -0.18 0.84
CA THR A 226 12.49 -0.25 1.65
C THR A 226 12.56 -1.34 2.70
N THR A 227 13.21 -2.47 2.41
CA THR A 227 13.23 -3.65 3.28
C THR A 227 14.45 -3.72 4.19
N GLN A 228 15.55 -3.08 3.79
CA GLN A 228 16.85 -3.18 4.46
C GLN A 228 17.47 -1.81 4.74
N SER A 229 16.65 -0.79 4.95
CA SER A 229 17.18 0.51 5.37
C SER A 229 17.96 0.37 6.68
N PRO A 230 19.15 1.01 6.77
CA PRO A 230 19.94 1.03 8.00
C PRO A 230 19.36 1.96 9.08
N ILE A 231 18.38 2.81 8.75
CA ILE A 231 17.79 3.78 9.67
C ILE A 231 16.40 3.30 10.12
N ILE A 232 15.47 3.18 9.17
CA ILE A 232 14.12 2.64 9.40
C ILE A 232 13.74 1.86 8.15
N ALA A 233 13.45 0.57 8.29
CA ALA A 233 12.98 -0.27 7.21
C ALA A 233 11.46 -0.48 7.29
N ALA A 234 10.79 -0.52 6.15
CA ALA A 234 9.35 -0.83 6.05
C ALA A 234 9.03 -2.30 6.38
N ALA A 235 10.05 -3.14 6.59
CA ALA A 235 9.86 -4.47 7.15
C ALA A 235 9.61 -4.45 8.68
N ALA A 236 9.86 -3.31 9.35
CA ALA A 236 9.61 -3.15 10.78
C ALA A 236 8.12 -2.98 11.09
N ILE A 237 7.72 -3.29 12.33
CA ILE A 237 6.35 -3.12 12.84
C ILE A 237 5.87 -1.68 12.57
N PRO A 238 4.68 -1.47 11.98
CA PRO A 238 4.09 -0.15 11.82
C PRO A 238 3.92 0.59 13.15
N PHE A 239 4.41 1.83 13.21
CA PHE A 239 4.28 2.72 14.36
C PHE A 239 3.48 3.98 13.99
N SER A 240 2.81 4.56 14.98
CA SER A 240 2.07 5.81 14.82
C SER A 240 3.04 6.97 14.61
N ARG A 241 2.80 7.78 13.58
CA ARG A 241 3.61 8.95 13.23
C ARG A 241 2.74 10.10 12.72
N ILE A 242 3.32 11.30 12.82
CA ILE A 242 2.84 12.50 12.12
C ILE A 242 3.99 12.95 11.21
N SER A 243 3.70 13.12 9.93
CA SER A 243 4.68 13.53 8.93
C SER A 243 4.26 14.85 8.27
N LEU A 244 5.27 15.67 7.96
CA LEU A 244 5.11 16.88 7.15
C LEU A 244 5.98 16.74 5.90
N TYR A 245 5.37 16.84 4.73
CA TYR A 245 6.07 16.75 3.46
C TYR A 245 6.09 18.12 2.80
N LYS A 246 7.30 18.65 2.57
CA LYS A 246 7.44 19.91 1.85
C LYS A 246 7.05 19.71 0.40
N ASN A 247 6.14 20.54 -0.08
CA ASN A 247 5.84 20.66 -1.49
C ASN A 247 6.94 21.54 -2.09
N LEU A 248 7.96 20.93 -2.72
CA LEU A 248 8.85 21.70 -3.58
C LEU A 248 8.03 22.01 -4.82
N GLY A 249 7.56 23.27 -4.92
CA GLY A 249 6.66 23.72 -5.98
C GLY A 249 7.09 23.23 -7.36
N ASN A 250 6.09 22.88 -8.17
CA ASN A 250 6.24 22.49 -9.57
C ASN A 250 7.10 23.48 -10.36
#